data_AF-A0A6C2UKM2-F1
#
_entry.id   AF-A0A6C2UKM2-F1
#
_cell.length_a   1.000
_cell.length_b   1.000
_cell.length_c   1.000
_cell.angle_alpha   90.00
_cell.angle_beta   90.00
_cell.angle_gamma   90.00
#
_symmetry.space_group_name_H-M   'P 1'
#
loop_
_entity.id
_entity.type
_entity.pdbx_description
1 polymer ?
#
loop_
_entity_poly.entity_id
_entity_poly.type
_entity_poly.pdbx_seq_one_letter_code
_entity_poly.pdbx_strand_id
1 'polypeptide(L)'
;MKTQKMNRKQFVGSTLLAGGALALVGCKEEKTAETQADQGAYCGLYCGACPKFTNGECTGCKGPEETLAAHCKECEIRSCAAMKGVKSCAECAGFPCPKTEAFHNSGNPKGEKALANSKTIQVVGYEKWLAAQAVK
;
A
#
# COMPACT_ATOMS: atom_id res chain seq x y z
N MET A 1 32.86 12.75 -5.52
CA MET A 1 33.48 12.35 -4.23
C MET A 1 33.18 10.88 -3.99
N LYS A 2 34.22 10.06 -3.87
CA LYS A 2 34.10 8.61 -3.64
C LYS A 2 33.86 8.39 -2.14
N THR A 3 32.69 7.88 -1.76
CA THR A 3 32.45 7.35 -0.42
C THR A 3 32.73 5.86 -0.43
N GLN A 4 33.96 5.53 -0.03
CA GLN A 4 34.38 4.20 0.36
C GLN A 4 34.11 4.02 1.86
N LYS A 5 33.92 2.74 2.27
CA LYS A 5 34.01 2.15 3.62
C LYS A 5 32.64 1.95 4.31
N MET A 6 32.31 0.78 4.86
CA MET A 6 33.09 -0.41 5.26
C MET A 6 32.16 -1.63 5.42
N ASN A 7 32.63 -2.81 5.02
CA ASN A 7 32.01 -4.09 5.39
C ASN A 7 32.30 -4.38 6.86
N ARG A 8 31.24 -4.68 7.64
CA ARG A 8 31.32 -5.03 9.06
C ARG A 8 31.81 -6.48 9.21
N LYS A 9 33.11 -6.70 9.04
CA LYS A 9 33.76 -7.95 9.43
C LYS A 9 34.23 -7.84 10.89
N GLN A 10 33.76 -8.81 11.69
CA GLN A 10 34.37 -9.37 12.89
C GLN A 10 34.93 -8.38 13.93
N PHE A 11 34.19 -8.24 15.03
CA PHE A 11 34.82 -8.12 16.34
C PHE A 11 34.22 -9.20 17.23
N VAL A 12 34.82 -10.40 17.13
CA VAL A 12 34.57 -11.50 18.06
C VAL A 12 35.36 -11.15 19.31
N GLY A 13 34.74 -10.42 20.23
CA GLY A 13 35.30 -10.12 21.53
C GLY A 13 35.10 -11.30 22.46
N SER A 14 36.13 -12.14 22.60
CA SER A 14 36.23 -13.13 23.65
C SER A 14 36.49 -12.46 25.00
N THR A 15 35.53 -12.50 25.91
CA THR A 15 35.78 -12.43 27.36
C THR A 15 34.74 -13.29 28.09
N LEU A 16 35.22 -14.45 28.57
CA LEU A 16 34.58 -15.22 29.63
C LEU A 16 34.61 -14.41 30.93
N LEU A 17 33.50 -14.32 31.65
CA LEU A 17 33.41 -14.51 33.11
C LEU A 17 31.95 -14.42 33.60
N ALA A 18 31.51 -15.55 34.17
CA ALA A 18 30.60 -15.72 35.31
C ALA A 18 29.15 -15.15 35.28
N GLY A 19 28.19 -16.07 35.19
CA GLY A 19 26.99 -16.08 36.04
C GLY A 19 25.77 -15.28 35.56
N GLY A 20 24.69 -16.00 35.20
CA GLY A 20 23.36 -15.42 35.09
C GLY A 20 22.59 -15.88 33.86
N ALA A 21 21.47 -16.56 34.11
CA ALA A 21 20.54 -17.17 33.17
C ALA A 21 20.42 -16.52 31.78
N LEU A 22 20.51 -17.38 30.76
CA LEU A 22 19.99 -17.19 29.40
C LEU A 22 18.59 -16.55 29.43
N ALA A 23 18.50 -15.31 28.97
CA ALA A 23 17.33 -14.84 28.25
C ALA A 23 17.85 -14.24 26.95
N LEU A 24 17.61 -14.96 25.86
CA LEU A 24 17.81 -14.50 24.49
C LEU A 24 16.96 -13.25 24.30
N VAL A 25 17.52 -12.07 24.55
CA VAL A 25 16.98 -10.83 24.02
C VAL A 25 17.28 -10.90 22.52
N GLY A 26 16.37 -11.56 21.80
CA GLY A 26 16.33 -11.48 20.35
C GLY A 26 16.22 -10.01 19.99
N CYS A 27 17.23 -9.50 19.29
CA CYS A 27 17.10 -8.27 18.53
C CYS A 27 15.89 -8.49 17.61
N LYS A 28 14.76 -7.89 17.96
CA LYS A 28 13.68 -7.72 17.00
C LYS A 28 14.22 -6.70 16.00
N GLU A 29 14.70 -7.20 14.87
CA GLU A 29 15.07 -6.39 13.72
C GLU A 29 13.89 -5.49 13.37
N GLU A 30 14.03 -4.21 13.71
CA GLU A 30 13.15 -3.16 13.27
C GLU A 30 13.46 -2.93 11.80
N LYS A 31 12.72 -3.61 10.93
CA LYS A 31 12.69 -3.26 9.51
C LYS A 31 12.24 -1.81 9.44
N THR A 32 13.17 -0.90 9.19
CA THR A 32 12.87 0.43 8.66
C THR A 32 12.11 0.22 7.37
N ALA A 33 10.79 0.35 7.45
CA ALA A 33 9.88 0.18 6.34
C ALA A 33 10.16 1.28 5.32
N GLU A 34 10.95 0.97 4.31
CA GLU A 34 10.90 1.66 3.03
C GLU A 34 9.45 1.59 2.56
N THR A 35 8.78 2.73 2.44
CA THR A 35 7.34 2.83 2.22
C THR A 35 6.97 2.35 0.82
N GLN A 36 6.81 1.04 0.66
CA GLN A 36 6.29 0.45 -0.56
C GLN A 36 4.89 1.05 -0.81
N ALA A 37 4.73 1.80 -1.90
CA ALA A 37 3.48 2.48 -2.22
C ALA A 37 2.33 1.45 -2.36
N ASP A 38 1.25 1.67 -1.61
CA ASP A 38 0.07 0.80 -1.65
C ASP A 38 -0.54 0.81 -3.07
N GLN A 39 -0.49 -0.35 -3.73
CA GLN A 39 -0.94 -0.51 -5.11
C GLN A 39 -2.47 -0.64 -5.24
N GLY A 40 -3.23 -0.69 -4.15
CA GLY A 40 -4.68 -0.67 -4.20
C GLY A 40 -5.26 0.73 -3.95
N ALA A 41 -6.05 1.20 -4.89
CA ALA A 41 -6.76 2.48 -4.76
C ALA A 41 -8.02 2.33 -3.90
N TYR A 42 -8.44 3.43 -3.26
CA TYR A 42 -9.67 3.46 -2.47
C TYR A 42 -10.90 2.97 -3.26
N CYS A 43 -11.03 3.39 -4.52
CA CYS A 43 -12.16 3.05 -5.37
C CYS A 43 -12.18 1.60 -5.88
N GLY A 44 -11.16 0.78 -5.58
CA GLY A 44 -11.03 -0.59 -6.06
C GLY A 44 -10.14 -0.75 -7.30
N LEU A 45 -9.56 0.33 -7.85
CA LEU A 45 -8.56 0.19 -8.90
C LEU A 45 -7.26 -0.43 -8.37
N TYR A 46 -6.60 -1.24 -9.21
CA TYR A 46 -5.26 -1.75 -8.97
C TYR A 46 -4.24 -0.91 -9.72
N CYS A 47 -3.44 -0.12 -9.00
CA CYS A 47 -2.42 0.77 -9.54
C CYS A 47 -1.27 0.01 -10.19
N GLY A 48 -0.97 -1.23 -9.78
CA GLY A 48 0.06 -2.06 -10.41
C GLY A 48 -0.21 -2.40 -11.89
N ALA A 49 -1.43 -2.19 -12.38
CA ALA A 49 -1.78 -2.33 -13.80
C ALA A 49 -1.75 -1.00 -14.59
N CYS A 50 -1.36 0.11 -13.97
CA CYS A 50 -1.37 1.44 -14.58
C CYS A 50 0.05 1.86 -15.02
N PRO A 51 0.28 2.15 -16.32
CA PRO A 51 1.59 2.57 -16.82
C PRO A 51 2.17 3.79 -16.08
N LYS A 52 1.34 4.79 -15.74
CA LYS A 52 1.82 5.97 -14.99
C LYS A 52 2.36 5.62 -13.61
N PHE A 53 1.75 4.63 -12.94
CA PHE A 53 2.21 4.17 -11.64
C PHE A 53 3.49 3.34 -11.79
N THR A 54 3.52 2.39 -12.74
CA THR A 54 4.68 1.53 -12.98
C THR A 54 5.90 2.29 -13.50
N ASN A 55 5.69 3.41 -14.20
CA ASN A 55 6.75 4.29 -14.68
C ASN A 55 7.21 5.33 -13.64
N GLY A 56 6.62 5.35 -12.44
CA GLY A 56 6.99 6.29 -11.37
C GLY A 56 6.46 7.71 -11.53
N GLU A 57 5.55 7.96 -12.48
CA GLU A 57 4.91 9.26 -12.70
C GLU A 57 3.75 9.54 -11.71
N CYS A 58 3.34 8.52 -10.96
CA CYS A 58 2.25 8.57 -9.98
C CYS A 58 2.53 7.59 -8.84
N THR A 59 2.30 8.01 -7.60
CA THR A 59 2.48 7.17 -6.40
C THR A 59 1.19 6.49 -5.93
N GLY A 60 0.11 6.60 -6.70
CA GLY A 60 -1.21 6.09 -6.34
C GLY A 60 -2.00 7.05 -5.45
N CYS A 61 -3.31 6.84 -5.36
CA CYS A 61 -4.22 7.81 -4.70
C CYS A 61 -4.00 7.96 -3.18
N LYS A 62 -3.24 7.04 -2.57
CA LYS A 62 -2.86 7.04 -1.15
C LYS A 62 -1.52 7.73 -0.88
N GLY A 63 -0.79 8.09 -1.94
CA GLY A 63 0.48 8.80 -1.84
C GLY A 63 0.31 10.31 -1.58
N PRO A 64 1.44 11.03 -1.48
CA PRO A 64 1.46 12.46 -1.22
C PRO A 64 0.92 13.27 -2.42
N GLU A 65 0.31 14.42 -2.13
CA GLU A 65 -0.48 15.21 -3.10
C GLU A 65 0.32 15.70 -4.30
N GLU A 66 1.60 16.00 -4.09
CA GLU A 66 2.57 16.48 -5.08
C GLU A 66 2.76 15.47 -6.21
N THR A 67 2.56 14.19 -5.91
CA THR A 67 2.79 13.06 -6.82
C THR A 67 1.50 12.42 -7.33
N LEU A 68 0.34 13.02 -7.02
CA LEU A 68 -0.94 12.59 -7.55
C LEU A 68 -1.12 13.05 -9.00
N ALA A 69 -1.67 12.16 -9.82
CA ALA A 69 -2.22 12.55 -11.11
C ALA A 69 -3.29 13.65 -10.93
N ALA A 70 -3.41 14.58 -11.88
CA ALA A 70 -4.32 15.73 -11.79
C ALA A 70 -5.75 15.36 -11.38
N HIS A 71 -6.35 14.35 -12.02
CA HIS A 71 -7.70 13.88 -11.70
C HIS A 71 -7.85 13.30 -10.28
N CYS A 72 -6.76 12.85 -9.64
CA CYS A 72 -6.77 12.35 -8.26
C CYS A 72 -6.77 13.49 -7.23
N LYS A 73 -6.31 14.69 -7.59
CA LYS A 73 -6.30 15.85 -6.68
C LYS A 73 -7.71 16.34 -6.37
N GLU A 74 -8.60 16.28 -7.35
CA GLU A 74 -10.01 16.70 -7.25
C GLU A 74 -10.97 15.53 -7.01
N CYS A 75 -10.46 14.32 -6.75
CA CYS A 75 -11.29 13.12 -6.64
C CYS A 75 -12.03 13.05 -5.29
N GLU A 76 -13.36 13.20 -5.32
CA GLU A 76 -14.20 13.12 -4.11
C GLU A 76 -14.18 11.76 -3.42
N ILE A 77 -13.99 10.66 -4.17
CA ILE A 77 -13.89 9.31 -3.59
C ILE A 77 -12.63 9.23 -2.71
N ARG A 78 -11.51 9.78 -3.19
CA ARG A 78 -10.24 9.79 -2.45
C ARG A 78 -10.37 10.58 -1.16
N SER A 79 -10.86 11.82 -1.21
CA SER A 79 -10.98 12.68 -0.03
C SER A 79 -11.92 12.07 1.01
N CYS A 80 -13.05 11.51 0.57
CA CYS A 80 -14.00 10.82 1.45
C CYS A 80 -13.37 9.59 2.13
N ALA A 81 -12.67 8.73 1.36
CA ALA A 81 -12.06 7.52 1.90
C ALA A 81 -10.91 7.83 2.87
N ALA A 82 -10.06 8.81 2.53
CA ALA A 82 -8.98 9.27 3.39
C ALA A 82 -9.51 9.84 4.72
N MET A 83 -10.54 10.70 4.66
CA MET A 83 -11.20 11.25 5.86
C MET A 83 -11.81 10.16 6.74
N LYS A 84 -12.40 9.11 6.13
CA LYS A 84 -12.99 7.97 6.86
C LYS A 84 -11.95 6.95 7.33
N GLY A 85 -10.69 7.05 6.92
CA GLY A 85 -9.63 6.11 7.27
C GLY A 85 -9.83 4.68 6.76
N VAL A 86 -10.62 4.48 5.70
CA VAL A 86 -10.84 3.14 5.11
C VAL A 86 -9.75 2.80 4.11
N LYS A 87 -9.26 1.55 4.06
CA LYS A 87 -8.24 1.14 3.08
C LYS A 87 -8.83 1.00 1.68
N SER A 88 -10.09 0.58 1.60
CA SER A 88 -10.88 0.59 0.38
C SER A 88 -12.30 1.06 0.68
N CYS A 89 -12.93 1.72 -0.28
CA CYS A 89 -14.36 2.01 -0.21
C CYS A 89 -15.19 0.74 -0.02
N ALA A 90 -14.73 -0.42 -0.51
CA ALA A 90 -15.40 -1.70 -0.33
C ALA A 90 -15.53 -2.14 1.15
N GLU A 91 -14.68 -1.62 2.03
CA GLU A 91 -14.72 -1.88 3.47
C GLU A 91 -15.55 -0.83 4.24
N CYS A 92 -16.05 0.20 3.56
CA CYS A 92 -16.91 1.20 4.17
C CYS A 92 -18.31 0.61 4.40
N ALA A 93 -18.87 0.81 5.59
CA ALA A 93 -20.23 0.37 5.91
C ALA A 93 -21.32 0.96 4.97
N GLY A 94 -21.03 2.11 4.35
CA GLY A 94 -21.92 2.75 3.38
C GLY A 94 -21.66 2.36 1.93
N PHE A 95 -20.92 1.29 1.66
CA PHE A 95 -20.62 0.85 0.30
C PHE A 95 -21.65 -0.16 -0.21
N PRO A 96 -22.13 -0.04 -1.46
CA PRO A 96 -21.85 1.05 -2.41
C PRO A 96 -22.55 2.37 -2.01
N CYS A 97 -21.92 3.50 -2.32
CA CYS A 97 -22.52 4.84 -2.13
C CYS A 97 -22.60 5.60 -3.47
N PRO A 98 -23.35 6.72 -3.54
CA PRO A 98 -23.52 7.46 -4.80
C PRO A 98 -22.21 7.85 -5.50
N LYS A 99 -21.15 8.17 -4.72
CA LYS A 99 -19.83 8.52 -5.28
C LYS A 99 -19.18 7.33 -5.98
N THR A 100 -19.18 6.16 -5.34
CA THR A 100 -18.61 4.95 -5.93
C THR A 100 -19.47 4.44 -7.08
N GLU A 101 -20.79 4.49 -6.96
CA GLU A 101 -21.71 4.08 -8.03
C GLU A 101 -21.56 4.94 -9.28
N ALA A 102 -21.44 6.26 -9.13
CA ALA A 102 -21.20 7.15 -10.27
C ALA A 102 -19.93 6.77 -11.04
N PHE A 103 -18.86 6.39 -10.34
CA PHE A 103 -17.61 5.96 -10.97
C PHE A 103 -17.73 4.54 -11.56
N HIS A 104 -18.24 3.59 -10.77
CA HIS A 104 -18.36 2.18 -11.12
C HIS A 104 -19.31 1.94 -12.31
N ASN A 105 -20.35 2.75 -12.44
CA ASN A 105 -21.37 2.64 -13.49
C ASN A 105 -21.20 3.70 -14.60
N SER A 106 -20.04 4.36 -14.70
CA SER A 106 -19.77 5.42 -15.68
C SER A 106 -19.68 4.95 -17.15
N GLY A 107 -19.72 3.64 -17.41
CA GLY A 107 -19.40 3.05 -18.71
C GLY A 107 -17.90 3.07 -19.05
N ASN A 108 -17.04 3.54 -18.14
CA ASN A 108 -15.60 3.47 -18.30
C ASN A 108 -15.09 2.08 -17.88
N PRO A 109 -14.25 1.41 -18.70
CA PRO A 109 -13.67 0.10 -18.33
C PRO A 109 -12.89 0.09 -17.01
N LYS A 110 -12.34 1.25 -16.59
CA LYS A 110 -11.70 1.41 -15.28
C LYS A 110 -12.73 1.35 -14.15
N GLY A 111 -13.90 1.95 -14.34
CA GLY A 111 -15.01 1.90 -13.39
C GLY A 111 -15.51 0.46 -13.20
N GLU A 112 -15.71 -0.26 -14.31
CA GLU A 112 -16.16 -1.67 -14.28
C GLU A 112 -15.15 -2.58 -13.56
N LYS A 113 -13.85 -2.45 -13.88
CA LYS A 113 -12.79 -3.20 -13.18
C LYS A 113 -12.72 -2.84 -11.70
N ALA A 114 -12.87 -1.57 -11.37
CA ALA A 114 -12.89 -1.11 -9.98
C ALA A 114 -14.07 -1.71 -9.21
N LEU A 115 -15.27 -1.79 -9.82
CA LEU A 115 -16.43 -2.46 -9.23
C LEU A 115 -16.18 -3.95 -8.98
N ALA A 116 -15.63 -4.66 -9.97
CA ALA A 116 -15.32 -6.08 -9.85
C ALA A 116 -14.31 -6.35 -8.72
N ASN A 117 -13.29 -5.50 -8.61
CA ASN A 117 -12.31 -5.55 -7.53
C ASN A 117 -12.95 -5.23 -6.18
N SER A 118 -13.77 -4.19 -6.08
CA SER A 118 -14.48 -3.84 -4.84
C SER A 118 -15.38 -4.98 -4.36
N LYS A 119 -16.12 -5.65 -5.24
CA LYS A 119 -16.90 -6.84 -4.90
C LYS A 119 -16.03 -7.98 -4.37
N THR A 120 -14.86 -8.18 -4.99
CA THR A 120 -13.89 -9.17 -4.50
C THR A 120 -13.37 -8.80 -3.11
N ILE A 121 -13.02 -7.53 -2.88
CA ILE A 121 -12.57 -7.02 -1.58
C ILE A 121 -13.63 -7.25 -0.49
N GLN A 122 -14.92 -7.09 -0.78
CA GLN A 122 -15.98 -7.39 0.20
C GLN A 122 -16.00 -8.86 0.63
N VAL A 123 -15.60 -9.78 -0.25
CA VAL A 123 -15.60 -11.22 0.02
C VAL A 123 -14.32 -11.67 0.73
N VAL A 124 -13.16 -11.21 0.26
CA VAL A 124 -11.86 -11.75 0.72
C VAL A 124 -11.10 -10.80 1.65
N GLY A 125 -11.50 -9.54 1.74
CA GLY A 125 -10.78 -8.48 2.44
C GLY A 125 -9.69 -7.84 1.59
N TYR A 126 -9.34 -6.58 1.92
CA TYR A 126 -8.41 -5.78 1.12
C TYR A 126 -7.03 -6.43 0.94
N GLU A 127 -6.44 -6.90 2.03
CA GLU A 127 -5.08 -7.46 2.02
C GLU A 127 -4.98 -8.72 1.16
N LYS A 128 -5.96 -9.63 1.24
CA LYS A 128 -5.98 -10.85 0.43
C LYS A 128 -6.17 -10.52 -1.05
N TRP A 129 -7.04 -9.57 -1.36
CA TRP A 129 -7.25 -9.12 -2.73
C TRP A 129 -5.98 -8.50 -3.32
N LEU A 130 -5.27 -7.66 -2.56
CA LEU A 130 -4.06 -7.00 -3.01
C LEU A 130 -2.92 -8.01 -3.22
N ALA A 131 -2.71 -8.94 -2.28
CA ALA A 131 -1.72 -10.00 -2.41
C ALA A 131 -1.95 -10.88 -3.65
N ALA A 132 -3.21 -11.16 -3.99
CA ALA A 132 -3.56 -11.92 -5.18
C ALA A 132 -3.21 -11.21 -6.51
N GLN A 133 -3.00 -9.89 -6.51
CA GLN A 133 -2.61 -9.16 -7.72
C GLN A 133 -1.14 -9.34 -8.08
N ALA A 134 -0.29 -9.68 -7.11
CA ALA A 134 1.15 -9.84 -7.29
C ALA A 134 1.54 -11.21 -7.90
N VAL A 135 0.58 -12.11 -8.10
CA VAL A 135 0.80 -13.50 -8.54
C VAL A 135 0.49 -13.68 -10.04
N LYS A 136 0.80 -12.68 -10.88
CA LYS A 136 0.51 -12.72 -12.32
C LYS A 136 1.76 -12.62 -13.17
#